data_AF-A0A9D1JPD6-F1
#
_entry.id   AF-A0A9D1JPD6-F1
#
_cell.length_a   1.000
_cell.length_b   1.000
_cell.length_c   1.000
_cell.angle_alpha   90.00
_cell.angle_beta   90.00
_cell.angle_gamma   90.00
#
_symmetry.space_group_name_H-M   'P 1'
#
loop_
_entity.id
_entity.type
_entity.pdbx_description
1 polymer ?
#
loop_
_entity_poly.entity_id
_entity_poly.type
_entity_poly.pdbx_seq_one_letter_code
_entity_poly.pdbx_strand_id
1 'polypeptide(L)'
;MGAVSALLSGGDIVEAMTNAVADAIFWGGIFSFISAGVSSLRIFRSRRRARRFLIDNGLSKLEAKQVVKSFSGKIEIQITKETKVVYRYLGENSRPVSNYVTPELYSDPVNKLALAYNGNNATKTVQLSLNEGANILSGTVARVGKLTGGGIQYYVVNLEYLSLVKYI
;
A
#
# COMPACT_ATOMS: atom_id res chain seq x y z
N MET A 1 49.37 12.49 -15.09
CA MET A 1 48.66 11.29 -14.59
C MET A 1 47.87 11.73 -13.38
N GLY A 2 46.56 11.66 -13.25
CA GLY A 2 45.44 11.11 -14.02
C GLY A 2 44.21 11.31 -13.10
N ALA A 3 43.05 11.51 -13.71
CA ALA A 3 41.74 11.77 -13.11
C ALA A 3 41.42 10.90 -11.86
N VAL A 4 40.51 11.25 -10.94
CA VAL A 4 39.07 11.37 -11.19
C VAL A 4 38.42 12.28 -10.14
N SER A 5 37.76 13.31 -10.66
CA SER A 5 36.69 14.04 -10.01
C SER A 5 35.49 13.11 -9.82
N ALA A 6 35.04 12.93 -8.58
CA ALA A 6 33.69 12.45 -8.30
C ALA A 6 33.09 13.33 -7.21
N LEU A 7 32.81 14.55 -7.64
CA LEU A 7 31.76 15.42 -7.12
C LEU A 7 30.60 14.54 -6.63
N LEU A 8 30.44 14.45 -5.31
CA LEU A 8 29.29 13.87 -4.65
C LEU A 8 28.05 14.51 -5.26
N SER A 9 27.33 13.76 -6.10
CA SER A 9 26.00 14.10 -6.60
C SER A 9 25.03 14.11 -5.42
N GLY A 10 25.10 15.18 -4.63
CA GLY A 10 24.22 15.48 -3.50
C GLY A 10 22.88 16.08 -3.93
N GLY A 11 22.65 16.28 -5.23
CA GLY A 11 21.42 16.88 -5.76
C GLY A 11 20.19 16.02 -5.47
N ASP A 12 20.22 14.73 -5.82
CA ASP A 12 19.05 13.85 -5.72
C ASP A 12 18.67 13.51 -4.27
N ILE A 13 19.64 13.42 -3.37
CA ILE A 13 19.38 13.04 -1.97
C ILE A 13 18.83 14.24 -1.21
N VAL A 14 19.40 15.43 -1.43
CA VAL A 14 18.91 16.66 -0.79
C VAL A 14 17.54 17.02 -1.32
N GLU A 15 17.29 16.89 -2.63
CA GLU A 15 15.98 17.18 -3.24
C GLU A 15 14.91 16.15 -2.86
N ALA A 16 15.28 14.87 -2.67
CA ALA A 16 14.37 13.86 -2.12
C ALA A 16 14.11 14.07 -0.62
N MET A 17 15.09 14.55 0.14
CA MET A 17 14.95 14.87 1.56
C MET A 17 14.13 16.14 1.78
N THR A 18 14.32 17.20 1.00
CA THR A 18 13.55 18.44 1.13
C THR A 18 12.10 18.25 0.72
N ASN A 19 11.82 17.46 -0.33
CA ASN A 19 10.45 17.09 -0.68
C ASN A 19 9.80 16.16 0.35
N ALA A 20 10.56 15.24 0.96
CA ALA A 20 10.07 14.39 2.06
C ALA A 20 9.82 15.19 3.35
N VAL A 21 10.60 16.24 3.62
CA VAL A 21 10.39 17.18 4.72
C VAL A 21 9.19 18.08 4.46
N ALA A 22 9.00 18.56 3.22
CA ALA A 22 7.84 19.37 2.83
C ALA A 22 6.52 18.58 2.92
N ASP A 23 6.48 17.31 2.47
CA ASP A 23 5.31 16.44 2.62
C ASP A 23 5.08 15.99 4.08
N ALA A 24 6.13 15.93 4.91
CA ALA A 24 6.03 15.59 6.34
C ALA A 24 5.47 16.75 7.20
N ILE A 25 5.63 18.00 6.75
CA ILE A 25 5.10 19.19 7.44
C ILE A 25 3.59 19.36 7.19
N PHE A 26 3.05 18.87 6.06
CA PHE A 26 1.65 19.11 5.70
C PHE A 26 0.63 18.22 6.43
N TRP A 27 1.05 17.16 7.15
CA TRP A 27 0.13 16.19 7.79
C TRP A 27 0.28 16.00 9.31
N GLY A 28 0.95 16.92 10.02
CA GLY A 28 0.79 17.09 11.47
C GLY A 28 1.15 15.87 12.34
N GLY A 29 2.41 15.82 12.79
CA GLY A 29 2.73 15.21 14.09
C GLY A 29 3.27 13.78 14.07
N ILE A 30 4.60 13.71 14.23
CA ILE A 30 5.39 12.59 14.79
C ILE A 30 5.50 11.32 13.93
N PHE A 31 6.41 11.36 12.94
CA PHE A 31 7.35 10.26 12.80
C PHE A 31 8.72 10.77 13.19
N SER A 32 9.06 10.59 14.47
CA SER A 32 10.41 10.76 14.99
C SER A 32 11.38 10.00 14.08
N PHE A 33 12.28 10.75 13.44
CA PHE A 33 13.55 10.20 12.99
C PHE A 33 14.20 9.47 14.16
N ILE A 34 14.67 8.23 13.95
CA ILE A 34 15.92 7.61 14.48
C ILE A 34 15.89 6.10 14.13
N SER A 35 16.20 5.83 12.86
CA SER A 35 17.08 4.73 12.39
C SER A 35 17.40 4.97 10.89
N ALA A 36 17.67 6.25 10.56
CA ALA A 36 17.13 6.92 9.37
C ALA A 36 17.97 6.83 8.09
N GLY A 37 19.05 6.06 8.04
CA GLY A 37 19.80 5.84 6.79
C GLY A 37 19.27 4.67 5.97
N VAL A 38 19.15 3.50 6.60
CA VAL A 38 18.85 2.25 5.87
C VAL A 38 17.35 1.97 5.81
N SER A 39 16.59 2.35 6.86
CA SER A 39 15.14 2.11 6.91
C SER A 39 14.36 2.99 5.93
N SER A 40 14.70 4.28 5.84
CA SER A 40 14.13 5.24 4.89
C SER A 40 14.44 4.86 3.43
N LEU A 41 15.69 4.48 3.13
CA LEU A 41 16.10 4.00 1.81
C LEU A 41 15.39 2.70 1.43
N ARG A 42 15.22 1.75 2.36
CA ARG A 42 14.45 0.51 2.10
C ARG A 42 12.99 0.81 1.78
N ILE A 43 12.35 1.69 2.55
CA ILE A 43 10.98 2.14 2.31
C ILE A 43 10.87 2.80 0.93
N PHE A 44 11.71 3.78 0.63
CA PHE A 44 11.72 4.47 -0.66
C PHE A 44 11.93 3.49 -1.84
N ARG A 45 12.93 2.61 -1.73
CA ARG A 45 13.21 1.59 -2.75
C ARG A 45 12.03 0.63 -2.91
N SER A 46 11.38 0.20 -1.83
CA SER A 46 10.20 -0.69 -1.90
C SER A 46 9.03 0.00 -2.60
N ARG A 47 8.76 1.27 -2.31
CA ARG A 47 7.68 2.04 -2.94
C ARG A 47 7.93 2.28 -4.42
N ARG A 48 9.19 2.58 -4.80
CA ARG A 48 9.59 2.71 -6.21
C ARG A 48 9.46 1.38 -6.96
N ARG A 49 9.84 0.25 -6.34
CA ARG A 49 9.67 -1.09 -6.91
C ARG A 49 8.20 -1.45 -7.07
N ALA A 50 7.39 -1.28 -6.03
CA ALA A 50 5.95 -1.52 -6.06
C ALA A 50 5.26 -0.72 -7.17
N ARG A 51 5.61 0.57 -7.31
CA ARG A 51 5.06 1.41 -8.40
C ARG A 51 5.42 0.86 -9.78
N ARG A 52 6.68 0.47 -10.01
CA ARG A 52 7.11 -0.11 -11.29
C ARG A 52 6.39 -1.43 -11.57
N PHE A 53 6.38 -2.32 -10.58
CA PHE A 53 5.67 -3.60 -10.66
C PHE A 53 4.21 -3.44 -11.07
N LEU A 54 3.48 -2.48 -10.49
CA LEU A 54 2.11 -2.19 -10.89
C LEU A 54 1.99 -1.70 -12.33
N ILE A 55 2.90 -0.82 -12.77
CA ILE A 55 2.94 -0.32 -14.16
C ILE A 55 3.24 -1.46 -15.14
N ASP A 56 4.21 -2.32 -14.80
CA ASP A 56 4.59 -3.48 -15.61
C ASP A 56 3.45 -4.51 -15.70
N ASN A 57 2.50 -4.49 -14.76
CA ASN A 57 1.28 -5.28 -14.76
C ASN A 57 0.05 -4.52 -15.30
N GLY A 58 0.26 -3.42 -16.04
CA GLY A 58 -0.79 -2.77 -16.83
C GLY A 58 -1.51 -1.59 -16.16
N LEU A 59 -1.14 -1.19 -14.94
CA LEU A 59 -1.70 0.04 -14.35
C LEU A 59 -1.07 1.29 -14.97
N SER A 60 -1.87 2.35 -15.12
CA SER A 60 -1.32 3.66 -15.46
C SER A 60 -0.40 4.19 -14.35
N LYS A 61 0.49 5.13 -14.71
CA LYS A 61 1.39 5.78 -13.75
C LYS A 61 0.65 6.46 -12.59
N LEU A 62 -0.56 6.94 -12.82
CA LEU A 62 -1.41 7.62 -11.84
C LEU A 62 -2.07 6.60 -10.89
N GLU A 63 -2.67 5.56 -11.43
CA GLU A 63 -3.27 4.47 -10.63
C GLU A 63 -2.21 3.80 -9.76
N ALA A 64 -1.06 3.44 -10.34
CA ALA A 64 0.04 2.86 -9.58
C ALA A 64 0.53 3.77 -8.44
N LYS A 65 0.54 5.10 -8.68
CA LYS A 65 0.88 6.09 -7.64
C LYS A 65 -0.18 6.12 -6.54
N GLN A 66 -1.46 6.05 -6.87
CA GLN A 66 -2.56 6.02 -5.90
C GLN A 66 -2.54 4.73 -5.07
N VAL A 67 -2.33 3.58 -5.70
CA VAL A 67 -2.19 2.29 -5.01
C VAL A 67 -1.02 2.35 -4.01
N VAL A 68 0.17 2.78 -4.43
CA VAL A 68 1.32 2.91 -3.52
C VAL A 68 1.07 3.91 -2.38
N LYS A 69 0.30 4.97 -2.63
CA LYS A 69 -0.11 5.94 -1.59
C LYS A 69 -1.05 5.35 -0.54
N SER A 70 -1.80 4.30 -0.87
CA SER A 70 -2.67 3.61 0.10
C SER A 70 -1.92 2.83 1.18
N PHE A 71 -0.61 2.60 1.00
CA PHE A 71 0.23 1.90 1.97
C PHE A 71 1.11 2.87 2.77
N SER A 72 1.29 2.60 4.07
CA SER A 72 2.31 3.19 4.91
C SER A 72 3.57 2.32 4.93
N GLY A 73 4.74 2.95 5.10
CA GLY A 73 6.00 2.24 5.26
C GLY A 73 6.41 1.38 4.04
N LYS A 74 6.98 0.21 4.34
CA LYS A 74 7.52 -0.75 3.36
C LYS A 74 6.36 -1.51 2.69
N ILE A 75 6.44 -1.65 1.37
CA ILE A 75 5.52 -2.47 0.57
C ILE A 75 6.26 -3.73 0.13
N GLU A 76 5.64 -4.89 0.29
CA GLU A 76 6.18 -6.16 -0.16
C GLU A 76 5.46 -6.62 -1.43
N ILE A 77 6.23 -6.97 -2.45
CA ILE A 77 5.70 -7.66 -3.63
C ILE A 77 5.78 -9.14 -3.31
N GLN A 78 4.65 -9.84 -3.41
CA GLN A 78 4.56 -11.26 -3.08
C GLN A 78 3.79 -12.00 -4.17
N ILE A 79 4.12 -13.27 -4.35
CA ILE A 79 3.30 -14.25 -5.07
C ILE A 79 2.72 -15.17 -4.01
N THR A 80 1.40 -15.38 -4.00
CA THR A 80 0.78 -16.31 -3.06
C THR A 80 1.27 -17.72 -3.33
N LYS A 81 1.75 -18.39 -2.27
CA LYS A 81 2.28 -19.77 -2.34
C LYS A 81 1.21 -20.84 -2.13
N GLU A 82 0.04 -20.43 -1.67
CA GLU A 82 -1.10 -21.28 -1.43
C GLU A 82 -2.36 -20.43 -1.53
N THR A 83 -3.49 -21.09 -1.77
CA THR A 83 -4.80 -20.47 -1.71
C THR A 83 -5.13 -20.12 -0.25
N LYS A 84 -5.52 -18.87 0.00
CA LYS A 84 -5.82 -18.40 1.36
C LYS A 84 -7.12 -17.62 1.43
N VAL A 85 -7.71 -17.62 2.61
CA VAL A 85 -8.88 -16.80 2.91
C VAL A 85 -8.46 -15.36 3.11
N VAL A 86 -9.18 -14.44 2.46
CA VAL A 86 -9.05 -12.99 2.66
C VAL A 86 -10.44 -12.38 2.80
N TYR A 87 -10.48 -11.18 3.34
CA TYR A 87 -11.70 -10.46 3.63
C TYR A 87 -11.75 -9.14 2.88
N ARG A 88 -12.96 -8.68 2.63
CA ARG A 88 -13.18 -7.34 2.10
C ARG A 88 -14.37 -6.71 2.78
N TYR A 89 -14.14 -5.51 3.29
CA TYR A 89 -15.15 -4.63 3.84
C TYR A 89 -15.63 -3.70 2.74
N LEU A 90 -16.95 -3.59 2.58
CA LEU A 90 -17.55 -2.90 1.45
C LEU A 90 -18.78 -2.09 1.86
N GLY A 91 -18.99 -0.97 1.17
CA GLY A 91 -20.20 -0.16 1.26
C GLY A 91 -21.35 -0.80 0.49
N GLU A 92 -22.57 -0.33 0.76
CA GLU A 92 -23.82 -0.99 0.36
C GLU A 92 -23.96 -1.33 -1.13
N ASN A 93 -23.45 -0.45 -2.01
CA ASN A 93 -23.50 -0.57 -3.47
C ASN A 93 -22.19 -1.07 -4.10
N SER A 94 -21.22 -1.48 -3.29
CA SER A 94 -19.93 -1.95 -3.80
C SER A 94 -20.02 -3.38 -4.31
N ARG A 95 -19.34 -3.67 -5.43
CA ARG A 95 -19.14 -5.07 -5.89
C ARG A 95 -18.44 -5.88 -4.80
N PRO A 96 -18.72 -7.18 -4.62
CA PRO A 96 -18.11 -8.01 -3.58
C PRO A 96 -16.60 -8.21 -3.79
N VAL A 97 -16.15 -8.33 -5.05
CA VAL A 97 -14.74 -8.54 -5.41
C VAL A 97 -14.12 -7.22 -5.87
N SER A 98 -12.95 -6.88 -5.35
CA SER A 98 -12.10 -5.78 -5.84
C SER A 98 -10.63 -6.04 -5.49
N ASN A 99 -9.73 -5.19 -5.98
CA ASN A 99 -8.29 -5.38 -5.80
C ASN A 99 -7.83 -5.22 -4.35
N TYR A 100 -8.60 -4.53 -3.50
CA TYR A 100 -8.26 -4.29 -2.10
C TYR A 100 -8.94 -5.33 -1.20
N VAL A 101 -8.12 -6.12 -0.52
CA VAL A 101 -8.55 -7.15 0.44
C VAL A 101 -7.65 -7.11 1.67
N THR A 102 -8.01 -7.79 2.74
CA THR A 102 -7.19 -7.93 3.94
C THR A 102 -7.12 -9.38 4.39
N PRO A 103 -5.98 -9.86 4.93
CA PRO A 103 -5.93 -11.18 5.55
C PRO A 103 -6.64 -11.26 6.91
N GLU A 104 -7.03 -10.13 7.51
CA GLU A 104 -7.50 -10.06 8.88
C GLU A 104 -8.97 -9.62 8.96
N LEU A 105 -9.71 -10.20 9.91
CA LEU A 105 -11.00 -9.66 10.34
C LEU A 105 -10.76 -8.64 11.45
N TYR A 106 -11.00 -7.37 11.16
CA TYR A 106 -10.94 -6.28 12.12
C TYR A 106 -12.28 -6.08 12.83
N SER A 107 -12.21 -5.81 14.13
CA SER A 107 -13.34 -5.31 14.93
C SER A 107 -13.69 -3.86 14.59
N ASP A 108 -12.70 -3.05 14.21
CA ASP A 108 -12.86 -1.68 13.72
C ASP A 108 -12.22 -1.51 12.33
N PRO A 109 -12.87 -2.07 11.28
CA PRO A 109 -12.32 -2.05 9.93
C PRO A 109 -12.26 -0.64 9.34
N VAL A 110 -13.18 0.26 9.72
CA VAL A 110 -13.24 1.63 9.20
C VAL A 110 -11.96 2.38 9.56
N ASN A 111 -11.53 2.34 10.82
CA ASN A 111 -10.28 2.99 11.22
C ASN A 111 -9.04 2.23 10.74
N LYS A 112 -9.02 0.90 10.86
CA LYS A 112 -7.82 0.09 10.52
C LYS A 112 -7.50 0.08 9.03
N LEU A 113 -8.53 0.08 8.18
CA LEU A 113 -8.38 0.08 6.72
C LEU A 113 -8.63 1.45 6.10
N ALA A 114 -8.77 2.49 6.92
CA ALA A 114 -8.95 3.88 6.48
C ALA A 114 -10.01 4.03 5.38
N LEU A 115 -11.19 3.42 5.60
CA LEU A 115 -12.29 3.36 4.63
C LEU A 115 -13.03 4.72 4.56
N ALA A 116 -12.34 5.79 4.18
CA ALA A 116 -12.80 7.18 4.32
C ALA A 116 -13.54 7.74 3.10
N TYR A 117 -13.76 6.97 2.03
CA TYR A 117 -14.24 7.52 0.76
C TYR A 117 -15.66 7.01 0.41
N ASN A 118 -16.58 7.95 0.22
CA ASN A 118 -17.91 7.77 -0.40
C ASN A 118 -18.76 6.60 0.12
N GLY A 119 -18.95 6.49 1.44
CA GLY A 119 -19.89 5.51 2.00
C GLY A 119 -19.36 4.08 2.10
N ASN A 120 -18.03 3.88 2.02
CA ASN A 120 -17.41 2.61 2.35
C ASN A 120 -17.36 2.40 3.87
N ASN A 121 -18.52 2.22 4.49
CA ASN A 121 -18.66 2.15 5.95
C ASN A 121 -18.51 0.73 6.51
N ALA A 122 -17.90 -0.19 5.75
CA ALA A 122 -17.83 -1.60 6.11
C ALA A 122 -19.21 -2.21 6.45
N THR A 123 -20.27 -1.78 5.76
CA THR A 123 -21.65 -2.20 6.07
C THR A 123 -21.88 -3.69 5.81
N LYS A 124 -21.06 -4.27 4.91
CA LYS A 124 -21.01 -5.70 4.64
C LYS A 124 -19.57 -6.17 4.66
N THR A 125 -19.39 -7.42 5.05
CA THR A 125 -18.11 -8.11 4.93
C THR A 125 -18.30 -9.30 4.01
N VAL A 126 -17.31 -9.56 3.16
CA VAL A 126 -17.24 -10.79 2.37
C VAL A 126 -15.97 -11.53 2.66
N GLN A 127 -16.08 -12.85 2.62
CA GLN A 127 -14.96 -13.77 2.57
C GLN A 127 -14.68 -14.11 1.11
N LEU A 128 -13.42 -13.98 0.71
CA LEU A 128 -12.93 -14.34 -0.62
C LEU A 128 -11.86 -15.42 -0.49
N SER A 129 -11.75 -16.25 -1.52
CA SER A 129 -10.59 -17.09 -1.78
C SER A 129 -9.60 -16.29 -2.61
N LEU A 130 -8.36 -16.15 -2.14
CA LEU A 130 -7.23 -15.65 -2.91
C LEU A 130 -6.39 -16.84 -3.33
N ASN A 131 -6.46 -17.19 -4.61
CA ASN A 131 -5.84 -18.39 -5.16
C ASN A 131 -4.30 -18.30 -5.15
N GLU A 132 -3.65 -19.46 -5.16
CA GLU A 132 -2.20 -19.59 -5.38
C GLU A 132 -1.76 -18.92 -6.69
N GLY A 133 -0.53 -18.41 -6.73
CA GLY A 133 0.06 -17.78 -7.91
C GLY A 133 -0.31 -16.30 -8.10
N ALA A 134 -1.14 -15.74 -7.21
CA ALA A 134 -1.59 -14.37 -7.28
C ALA A 134 -0.45 -13.39 -6.98
N ASN A 135 -0.23 -12.47 -7.91
CA ASN A 135 0.61 -11.29 -7.73
C ASN A 135 -0.08 -10.29 -6.81
N ILE A 136 0.53 -10.00 -5.65
CA ILE A 136 -0.01 -9.05 -4.67
C ILE A 136 1.05 -8.04 -4.21
N LEU A 137 0.58 -6.85 -3.84
CA LEU A 137 1.29 -5.99 -2.91
C LEU A 137 0.74 -6.24 -1.51
N SER A 138 1.61 -6.38 -0.52
CA SER A 138 1.27 -6.50 0.90
C SER A 138 1.90 -5.35 1.70
N GLY A 139 1.17 -4.82 2.66
CA GLY A 139 1.70 -3.83 3.57
C GLY A 139 0.64 -3.24 4.49
N THR A 140 1.07 -2.28 5.30
CA THR A 140 0.21 -1.58 6.25
C THR A 140 -0.58 -0.49 5.55
N VAL A 141 -1.85 -0.30 5.90
CA VAL A 141 -2.70 0.77 5.38
C VAL A 141 -2.18 2.13 5.84
N ALA A 142 -2.15 3.11 4.93
CA ALA A 142 -1.82 4.49 5.24
C ALA A 142 -2.93 5.20 6.02
N ARG A 143 -2.53 6.14 6.87
CA ARG A 143 -3.46 7.07 7.51
C ARG A 143 -4.16 7.94 6.47
N VAL A 144 -5.47 8.16 6.62
CA VAL A 144 -6.25 9.07 5.75
C VAL A 144 -7.10 9.98 6.62
N GLY A 145 -6.78 11.28 6.64
CA GLY A 145 -7.51 12.24 7.47
C GLY A 145 -7.47 11.87 8.95
N LYS A 146 -8.66 11.70 9.55
CA LYS A 146 -8.84 11.30 10.95
C LYS A 146 -8.73 9.78 11.18
N LEU A 147 -8.78 8.96 10.12
CA LEU A 147 -8.69 7.50 10.24
C LEU A 147 -7.23 7.08 10.37
N THR A 148 -6.94 6.27 11.39
CA THR A 148 -5.57 5.91 11.76
C THR A 148 -4.85 5.06 10.71
N GLY A 149 -5.60 4.23 9.96
CA GLY A 149 -5.01 3.15 9.19
C GLY A 149 -4.37 2.12 10.11
N GLY A 150 -3.28 1.49 9.65
CA GLY A 150 -2.47 0.58 10.47
C GLY A 150 -2.85 -0.90 10.37
N GLY A 151 -3.96 -1.25 9.72
CA GLY A 151 -4.26 -2.64 9.36
C GLY A 151 -3.34 -3.15 8.25
N ILE A 152 -3.35 -4.46 8.02
CA ILE A 152 -2.71 -5.10 6.87
C ILE A 152 -3.71 -5.13 5.71
N GLN A 153 -3.25 -4.74 4.53
CA GLN A 153 -4.01 -4.88 3.30
C GLN A 153 -3.17 -5.55 2.22
N TYR A 154 -3.86 -6.20 1.29
CA TYR A 154 -3.33 -6.63 0.02
C TYR A 154 -3.94 -5.82 -1.11
N TYR A 155 -3.10 -5.47 -2.10
CA TYR A 155 -3.56 -5.08 -3.43
C TYR A 155 -3.31 -6.24 -4.38
N VAL A 156 -4.38 -6.90 -4.82
CA VAL A 156 -4.33 -8.01 -5.78
C VAL A 156 -4.29 -7.43 -7.19
N VAL A 157 -3.28 -7.79 -7.97
CA VAL A 157 -3.05 -7.19 -9.29
C VAL A 157 -4.11 -7.64 -10.31
N ASN A 158 -4.48 -8.93 -10.31
CA ASN A 158 -5.50 -9.48 -11.19
C ASN A 158 -6.65 -10.09 -10.36
N LEU A 159 -7.89 -9.65 -10.65
CA LEU A 159 -9.09 -10.09 -9.93
C LEU A 159 -9.48 -11.54 -10.19
N GLU A 160 -8.96 -12.19 -11.24
CA GLU A 160 -9.22 -13.61 -11.53
C GLU A 160 -8.71 -14.54 -10.41
N TYR A 161 -7.75 -14.07 -9.61
CA TYR A 161 -7.28 -14.79 -8.42
C TYR A 161 -8.21 -14.66 -7.21
N LEU A 162 -9.28 -13.87 -7.31
CA LEU A 162 -10.25 -13.68 -6.23
C LEU A 162 -11.59 -14.32 -6.59
N SER A 163 -12.11 -15.13 -5.68
CA SER A 163 -13.43 -15.73 -5.80
C SER A 163 -14.25 -15.49 -4.55
N LEU A 164 -15.50 -15.06 -4.70
CA LEU A 164 -16.42 -14.90 -3.57
C LEU A 164 -16.75 -16.26 -2.96
N VAL A 165 -16.54 -16.38 -1.65
CA VAL A 165 -16.91 -17.58 -0.88
C VAL A 165 -18.27 -17.36 -0.23
N LYS A 166 -18.42 -16.29 0.58
CA LYS A 166 -19.68 -15.96 1.25
C LYS A 166 -19.70 -14.52 1.79
N TYR A 167 -20.90 -14.04 2.11
CA TYR A 167 -21.11 -12.87 2.96
C TYR A 167 -21.01 -13.26 4.43
N ILE A 168 -20.51 -12.36 5.27
CA ILE A 168 -20.38 -12.50 6.72
C ILE A 168 -21.02 -11.28 7.39
#